data_AF-A0A1Z4RN56-F1
#
_entry.id   AF-A0A1Z4RN56-F1
#
_cell.length_a   1.000
_cell.length_b   1.000
_cell.length_c   1.000
_cell.angle_alpha   90.00
_cell.angle_beta   90.00
_cell.angle_gamma   90.00
#
_symmetry.space_group_name_H-M   'P 1'
#
loop_
_entity.id
_entity.type
_entity.pdbx_description
1 polymer ?
#
loop_
_entity_poly.entity_id
_entity_poly.type
_entity_poly.pdbx_seq_one_letter_code
_entity_poly.pdbx_strand_id
1 'polypeptide(L)'
;MLLYNAPKKSNQGFTLIEMIITVVIIGIIATLAVPNFLGLLNRNRVKDGVSQVEGALKEAQRQAMRKGRICKIRFTSNADGNSIIQTHPEETVGGTTVNYSGCLLSTRELPNSVSLSLLNGSTLQLVDSGNMVNLGFSNKGNPDAQRIMVISHEGTSTKKCVQIAGLLGNMLTGDYNESTKQCNVQ
;
A
#
# COMPACT_ATOMS: atom_id res chain seq x y z
N MET A 1 -69.04 -23.49 28.56
CA MET A 1 -67.94 -23.75 27.61
C MET A 1 -67.90 -22.57 26.64
N LEU A 2 -67.00 -21.60 26.85
CA LEU A 2 -66.87 -20.42 26.01
C LEU A 2 -65.89 -20.72 24.87
N LEU A 3 -66.36 -20.66 23.62
CA LEU A 3 -65.51 -20.87 22.45
C LEU A 3 -64.68 -19.60 22.20
N TYR A 4 -63.39 -19.69 22.49
CA TYR A 4 -62.38 -18.67 22.19
C TYR A 4 -62.09 -18.68 20.68
N ASN A 5 -62.57 -17.65 19.97
CA ASN A 5 -62.30 -17.48 18.55
C ASN A 5 -60.91 -16.85 18.36
N ALA A 6 -59.88 -17.67 18.15
CA ALA A 6 -58.53 -17.18 17.89
C ALA A 6 -58.47 -16.55 16.48
N PRO A 7 -57.98 -15.30 16.32
CA PRO A 7 -57.89 -14.66 15.02
C PRO A 7 -56.90 -15.40 14.12
N LYS A 8 -57.37 -15.78 12.93
CA LYS A 8 -56.60 -16.47 11.90
C LYS A 8 -55.51 -15.53 11.37
N LYS A 9 -54.25 -15.75 11.73
CA LYS A 9 -53.11 -15.01 11.13
C LYS A 9 -53.12 -15.25 9.62
N SER A 10 -53.31 -14.20 8.82
CA SER A 10 -53.13 -14.27 7.38
C SER A 10 -51.65 -14.47 7.08
N ASN A 11 -51.28 -15.61 6.51
CA ASN A 11 -49.98 -15.79 5.89
C ASN A 11 -49.92 -14.91 4.63
N GLN A 12 -49.46 -13.67 4.78
CA GLN A 12 -49.09 -12.81 3.67
C GLN A 12 -47.70 -13.26 3.19
N GLY A 13 -47.68 -14.01 2.09
CA GLY A 13 -46.45 -14.37 1.38
C GLY A 13 -46.15 -13.37 0.25
N PHE A 14 -44.88 -13.25 -0.11
CA PHE A 14 -44.45 -12.49 -1.28
C PHE A 14 -45.05 -13.08 -2.56
N THR A 15 -45.45 -12.23 -3.50
CA THR A 15 -45.94 -12.68 -4.80
C THR A 15 -44.77 -12.98 -5.75
N LEU A 16 -44.99 -13.86 -6.74
CA LEU A 16 -43.96 -14.15 -7.75
C LEU A 16 -43.57 -12.90 -8.54
N ILE A 17 -44.55 -12.05 -8.86
CA ILE A 17 -44.31 -10.78 -9.55
C ILE A 17 -43.46 -9.80 -8.74
N GLU A 18 -43.64 -9.77 -7.41
CA GLU A 18 -42.84 -8.93 -6.52
C GLU A 18 -41.39 -9.38 -6.46
N MET A 19 -41.13 -10.68 -6.50
CA MET A 19 -39.77 -11.20 -6.62
C MET A 19 -39.13 -10.87 -7.98
N ILE A 20 -39.89 -10.90 -9.08
CA ILE A 20 -39.37 -10.48 -10.39
C ILE A 20 -38.99 -8.99 -10.37
N ILE A 21 -39.88 -8.13 -9.87
CA ILE A 21 -39.64 -6.68 -9.82
C ILE A 21 -38.43 -6.36 -8.93
N THR A 22 -38.30 -7.00 -7.77
CA THR A 22 -37.17 -6.76 -6.87
C THR A 22 -35.83 -7.17 -7.49
N VAL A 23 -35.75 -8.33 -8.15
CA VAL A 23 -34.51 -8.76 -8.84
C VAL A 23 -34.16 -7.82 -9.99
N VAL A 24 -35.15 -7.34 -10.74
CA VAL A 24 -34.93 -6.35 -11.81
C VAL A 24 -34.35 -5.04 -11.25
N ILE A 25 -34.93 -4.52 -10.15
CA ILE A 25 -34.43 -3.29 -9.50
C ILE A 25 -33.00 -3.49 -8.99
N ILE A 26 -32.72 -4.62 -8.33
CA ILE A 26 -31.37 -4.96 -7.84
C ILE A 26 -30.38 -5.03 -9.00
N GLY A 27 -30.76 -5.65 -10.13
CA GLY A 27 -29.92 -5.72 -11.32
C GLY A 27 -29.53 -4.34 -11.85
N ILE A 28 -30.48 -3.41 -11.94
CA ILE A 28 -30.22 -2.04 -12.38
C ILE A 28 -29.23 -1.34 -11.43
N ILE A 29 -29.46 -1.41 -10.12
CA ILE A 29 -28.58 -0.77 -9.12
C ILE A 29 -27.18 -1.40 -9.14
N ALA A 30 -27.09 -2.73 -9.24
CA ALA A 30 -25.81 -3.45 -9.22
C ALA A 30 -24.89 -3.01 -10.36
N THR A 31 -25.43 -2.79 -11.56
CA THR A 31 -24.63 -2.34 -12.72
C THR A 31 -23.96 -0.98 -12.50
N LEU A 32 -24.58 -0.08 -11.74
CA LEU A 32 -24.01 1.23 -11.41
C LEU A 32 -23.06 1.18 -10.20
N ALA A 33 -23.38 0.35 -9.20
CA ALA A 33 -22.65 0.29 -7.95
C ALA A 33 -21.27 -0.41 -8.08
N VAL A 34 -21.20 -1.50 -8.85
CA VAL A 34 -20.00 -2.33 -9.00
C VAL A 34 -18.76 -1.56 -9.48
N PRO A 35 -18.79 -0.77 -10.57
CA PRO A 35 -17.58 -0.10 -11.06
C PRO A 35 -17.03 0.93 -10.05
N ASN A 36 -17.90 1.65 -9.35
CA ASN A 36 -17.49 2.63 -8.33
C ASN A 36 -16.85 1.93 -7.12
N PHE A 37 -17.43 0.79 -6.69
CA PHE A 37 -16.87 0.00 -5.61
C PHE A 37 -15.47 -0.55 -5.94
N LEU A 38 -15.24 -1.02 -7.16
CA LEU A 38 -13.91 -1.45 -7.61
C LEU A 38 -12.89 -0.30 -7.60
N GLY A 39 -13.29 0.90 -8.05
CA GLY A 39 -12.44 2.09 -7.98
C GLY A 39 -12.05 2.46 -6.55
N LEU A 40 -12.99 2.38 -5.60
CA LEU A 40 -12.73 2.60 -4.18
C LEU A 40 -11.76 1.57 -3.61
N LEU A 41 -11.95 0.28 -3.94
CA LEU A 41 -11.08 -0.80 -3.49
C LEU A 41 -9.65 -0.59 -3.98
N ASN A 42 -9.46 -0.22 -5.26
CA ASN A 42 -8.13 0.02 -5.82
C ASN A 42 -7.44 1.22 -5.15
N ARG A 43 -8.17 2.29 -4.83
CA ARG A 43 -7.63 3.43 -4.08
C ARG A 43 -7.22 3.05 -2.66
N ASN A 44 -8.00 2.19 -2.00
CA ASN A 44 -7.65 1.67 -0.69
C ASN A 44 -6.38 0.81 -0.75
N ARG A 45 -6.21 -0.03 -1.77
CA ARG A 45 -4.97 -0.79 -1.99
C ARG A 45 -3.74 0.12 -2.14
N VAL A 46 -3.86 1.20 -2.90
CA VAL A 46 -2.77 2.20 -3.02
C VAL A 46 -2.45 2.82 -1.66
N LYS A 47 -3.47 3.20 -0.88
CA LYS A 47 -3.30 3.75 0.47
C LYS A 47 -2.64 2.76 1.43
N ASP A 48 -3.02 1.49 1.36
CA ASP A 48 -2.39 0.42 2.14
C ASP A 48 -0.92 0.25 1.73
N GLY A 49 -0.62 0.30 0.43
CA GLY A 49 0.75 0.28 -0.08
C GLY A 49 1.60 1.44 0.43
N VAL A 50 1.05 2.66 0.47
CA VAL A 50 1.69 3.84 1.08
C VAL A 50 1.98 3.60 2.56
N SER A 51 1.01 3.08 3.31
CA SER A 51 1.15 2.75 4.74
C SER A 51 2.24 1.68 4.97
N GLN A 52 2.36 0.70 4.09
CA GLN A 52 3.43 -0.31 4.17
C GLN A 52 4.81 0.30 3.95
N VAL A 53 4.96 1.17 2.94
CA VAL A 53 6.22 1.87 2.65
C VAL A 53 6.61 2.80 3.80
N GLU A 54 5.70 3.68 4.22
CA GLU A 54 5.94 4.61 5.32
C GLU A 54 6.25 3.87 6.63
N GLY A 55 5.49 2.81 6.93
CA GLY A 55 5.70 1.98 8.10
C GLY A 55 7.07 1.29 8.09
N ALA A 56 7.50 0.76 6.93
CA ALA A 56 8.81 0.14 6.78
C ALA A 56 9.95 1.15 6.99
N LEU A 57 9.81 2.35 6.43
CA LEU A 57 10.80 3.42 6.58
C LEU A 57 10.92 3.87 8.04
N LYS A 58 9.80 4.18 8.70
CA LYS A 58 9.76 4.57 10.12
C LYS A 58 10.29 3.46 11.02
N GLU A 59 10.02 2.21 10.68
CA GLU A 59 10.56 1.06 11.41
C GLU A 59 12.07 0.97 11.24
N ALA A 60 12.58 0.97 10.02
CA ALA A 60 14.01 0.91 9.73
C ALA A 60 14.79 2.06 10.40
N GLN A 61 14.26 3.28 10.34
CA GLN A 61 14.84 4.45 11.01
C GLN A 61 14.88 4.26 12.54
N ARG A 62 13.77 3.80 13.15
CA ARG A 62 13.73 3.52 14.60
C ARG A 62 14.68 2.39 14.99
N GLN A 63 14.79 1.34 14.18
CA GLN A 63 15.72 0.24 14.44
C GLN A 63 17.17 0.70 14.34
N ALA A 64 17.51 1.59 13.40
CA ALA A 64 18.84 2.17 13.27
C ALA A 64 19.26 2.89 14.56
N MET A 65 18.39 3.77 15.05
CA MET A 65 18.62 4.53 16.28
C MET A 65 18.65 3.64 17.52
N ARG A 66 17.68 2.73 17.64
CA ARG A 66 17.57 1.81 18.79
C ARG A 66 18.77 0.88 18.93
N LYS A 67 19.28 0.37 17.80
CA LYS A 67 20.43 -0.54 17.78
C LYS A 67 21.78 0.18 17.72
N GLY A 68 21.78 1.51 17.55
CA GLY A 68 23.01 2.31 17.43
C GLY A 68 23.86 1.97 16.19
N ARG A 69 23.26 1.40 15.13
CA ARG A 69 23.97 0.95 13.93
C ARG A 69 23.22 1.32 12.66
N ILE A 70 23.89 1.23 11.51
CA ILE A 70 23.26 1.44 10.21
C ILE A 70 22.21 0.36 9.98
N CYS A 71 21.03 0.77 9.52
CA CYS A 71 19.98 -0.12 9.09
C CYS A 71 19.66 0.08 7.63
N LYS A 72 19.75 -0.99 6.83
CA LYS A 72 19.48 -0.95 5.39
C LYS A 72 18.31 -1.88 5.06
N ILE A 73 17.35 -1.35 4.32
CA ILE A 73 16.21 -2.09 3.78
C ILE A 73 16.29 -2.12 2.26
N ARG A 74 15.61 -3.10 1.67
CA ARG A 74 15.53 -3.32 0.25
C ARG A 74 14.07 -3.35 -0.19
N PHE A 75 13.78 -2.60 -1.24
CA PHE A 75 12.57 -2.65 -2.02
C PHE A 75 12.83 -3.50 -3.26
N THR A 76 11.96 -4.47 -3.52
CA THR A 76 12.05 -5.40 -4.66
C THR A 76 10.67 -6.01 -4.94
N SER A 77 10.57 -7.03 -5.77
CA SER A 77 9.36 -7.84 -5.95
C SER A 77 9.57 -9.28 -5.50
N ASN A 78 8.49 -9.96 -5.11
CA ASN A 78 8.51 -11.40 -4.87
C ASN A 78 8.38 -12.18 -6.21
N ALA A 79 8.31 -13.52 -6.13
CA ALA A 79 8.15 -14.38 -7.30
C ALA A 79 6.83 -14.17 -8.05
N ASP A 80 5.80 -13.70 -7.34
CA ASP A 80 4.47 -13.40 -7.90
C ASP A 80 4.39 -12.00 -8.54
N GLY A 81 5.48 -11.22 -8.47
CA GLY A 81 5.56 -9.86 -9.02
C GLY A 81 5.03 -8.77 -8.09
N ASN A 82 4.58 -9.11 -6.88
CA ASN A 82 4.15 -8.12 -5.88
C ASN A 82 5.36 -7.39 -5.30
N SER A 83 5.25 -6.07 -5.12
CA SER A 83 6.29 -5.28 -4.47
C SER A 83 6.41 -5.66 -2.99
N ILE A 84 7.64 -5.90 -2.54
CA ILE A 84 7.98 -6.22 -1.15
C ILE A 84 9.07 -5.31 -0.61
N ILE A 85 9.07 -5.17 0.71
CA ILE A 85 10.08 -4.43 1.48
C ILE A 85 10.64 -5.38 2.52
N GLN A 86 11.94 -5.61 2.45
CA GLN A 86 12.62 -6.54 3.33
C GLN A 86 13.92 -5.95 3.87
N THR A 87 14.47 -6.60 4.89
CA THR A 87 15.80 -6.24 5.38
C THR A 87 16.83 -6.51 4.28
N HIS A 88 17.79 -5.60 4.09
CA HIS A 88 18.88 -5.83 3.14
C HIS A 88 19.75 -7.02 3.62
N PRO A 89 20.13 -7.96 2.73
CA PRO A 89 21.01 -9.07 3.10
C PRO A 89 22.38 -8.57 3.54
N GLU A 90 23.18 -9.46 4.12
CA GLU A 90 24.55 -9.12 4.50
C GLU A 90 25.37 -8.68 3.29
N GLU A 91 26.23 -7.68 3.50
CA GLU A 91 27.04 -7.06 2.45
C GLU A 91 28.47 -6.91 2.94
N THR A 92 29.45 -7.26 2.11
CA THR A 92 30.87 -7.06 2.46
C THR A 92 31.34 -5.71 1.92
N VAL A 93 31.62 -4.78 2.83
CA VAL A 93 32.09 -3.42 2.50
C VAL A 93 33.52 -3.27 3.01
N GLY A 94 34.48 -3.04 2.11
CA GLY A 94 35.88 -2.85 2.48
C GLY A 94 36.49 -4.04 3.24
N GLY A 95 36.11 -5.27 2.90
CA GLY A 95 36.59 -6.49 3.56
C GLY A 95 35.89 -6.84 4.88
N THR A 96 34.90 -6.04 5.32
CA THR A 96 34.10 -6.33 6.52
C THR A 96 32.68 -6.71 6.13
N THR A 97 32.19 -7.85 6.62
CA THR A 97 30.78 -8.25 6.44
C THR A 97 29.89 -7.45 7.39
N VAL A 98 28.96 -6.68 6.81
CA VAL A 98 27.98 -5.89 7.53
C VAL A 98 26.63 -6.62 7.50
N ASN A 99 26.12 -6.97 8.68
CA ASN A 99 24.82 -7.59 8.84
C ASN A 99 23.76 -6.53 9.14
N TYR A 100 22.67 -6.47 8.36
CA TYR A 100 21.55 -5.54 8.58
C TYR A 100 20.32 -6.19 9.23
N SER A 101 20.44 -7.39 9.80
CA SER A 101 19.32 -8.15 10.37
C SER A 101 18.47 -7.35 11.39
N GLY A 102 17.15 -7.53 11.32
CA GLY A 102 16.21 -6.88 12.22
C GLY A 102 16.18 -5.35 12.07
N CYS A 103 16.48 -4.82 10.89
CA CYS A 103 16.10 -3.47 10.51
C CYS A 103 14.61 -3.39 10.13
N LEU A 104 14.02 -4.52 9.77
CA LEU A 104 12.57 -4.76 9.82
C LEU A 104 12.31 -6.02 10.64
N LEU A 105 11.20 -6.05 11.38
CA LEU A 105 10.75 -7.21 12.15
C LEU A 105 10.23 -8.33 11.25
N SER A 106 9.62 -7.97 10.11
CA SER A 106 9.17 -8.89 9.08
C SER A 106 9.30 -8.26 7.69
N THR A 107 9.32 -9.10 6.66
CA THR A 107 9.07 -8.62 5.29
C THR A 107 7.67 -8.06 5.21
N ARG A 108 7.53 -6.93 4.53
CA ARG A 108 6.25 -6.29 4.24
C ARG A 108 5.95 -6.45 2.77
N GLU A 109 4.72 -6.78 2.46
CA GLU A 109 4.25 -6.95 1.09
C GLU A 109 3.19 -5.88 0.79
N LEU A 110 3.30 -5.25 -0.37
CA LEU A 110 2.30 -4.32 -0.86
C LEU A 110 1.12 -5.12 -1.45
N PRO A 111 -0.11 -4.58 -1.42
CA PRO A 111 -1.26 -5.28 -1.98
C PRO A 111 -1.07 -5.62 -3.45
N ASN A 112 -1.73 -6.69 -3.90
CA ASN A 112 -1.71 -7.11 -5.31
C ASN A 112 -2.04 -5.95 -6.26
N SER A 113 -1.35 -5.93 -7.40
CA SER A 113 -1.50 -4.91 -8.45
C SER A 113 -1.12 -3.48 -8.01
N VAL A 114 -0.49 -3.32 -6.85
CA VAL A 114 0.15 -2.07 -6.43
C VAL A 114 1.64 -2.16 -6.76
N SER A 115 2.11 -1.26 -7.59
CA SER A 115 3.52 -1.15 -7.97
C SER A 115 4.20 -0.02 -7.21
N LEU A 116 5.46 -0.27 -6.87
CA LEU A 116 6.38 0.74 -6.36
C LEU A 116 7.30 1.20 -7.48
N SER A 117 7.42 2.51 -7.66
CA SER A 117 8.39 3.14 -8.56
C SER A 117 9.25 4.12 -7.80
N LEU A 118 10.45 4.38 -8.29
CA LEU A 118 11.28 5.46 -7.79
C LEU A 118 11.49 6.53 -8.85
N LEU A 119 11.47 7.79 -8.40
CA LEU A 119 11.90 8.90 -9.22
C LEU A 119 13.42 8.99 -9.22
N ASN A 120 14.03 8.73 -10.37
CA ASN A 120 15.46 8.90 -10.60
C ASN A 120 15.66 10.02 -11.63
N GLY A 121 16.06 11.21 -11.15
CA GLY A 121 16.03 12.43 -11.94
C GLY A 121 14.59 12.79 -12.34
N SER A 122 14.26 12.68 -13.62
CA SER A 122 12.93 12.97 -14.17
C SER A 122 12.12 11.73 -14.56
N THR A 123 12.70 10.53 -14.43
CA THR A 123 12.08 9.28 -14.89
C THR A 123 11.61 8.45 -13.71
N LEU A 124 10.40 7.90 -13.83
CA LEU A 124 9.91 6.87 -12.90
C LEU A 124 10.42 5.51 -13.36
N GLN A 125 11.20 4.86 -12.50
CA GLN A 125 11.68 3.51 -12.71
C GLN A 125 10.91 2.57 -11.79
N LEU A 126 10.32 1.52 -12.36
CA LEU A 126 9.65 0.48 -11.60
C LEU A 126 10.66 -0.27 -10.72
N VAL A 127 10.24 -0.61 -9.50
CA VAL A 127 11.02 -1.43 -8.57
C VAL A 127 10.57 -2.87 -8.67
N ASP A 128 11.50 -3.74 -8.99
CA ASP A 128 11.26 -5.17 -9.16
C ASP A 128 12.51 -5.98 -8.75
N SER A 129 12.53 -7.27 -9.08
CA SER A 129 13.65 -8.18 -8.81
C SER A 129 14.92 -7.84 -9.62
N GLY A 130 14.80 -7.19 -10.78
CA GLY A 130 15.90 -6.72 -11.61
C GLY A 130 16.36 -5.29 -11.26
N ASN A 131 15.46 -4.45 -10.76
CA ASN A 131 15.67 -3.05 -10.41
C ASN A 131 15.43 -2.83 -8.92
N MET A 132 16.22 -3.50 -8.09
CA MET A 132 16.13 -3.39 -6.65
C MET A 132 16.60 -2.03 -6.15
N VAL A 133 15.93 -1.50 -5.14
CA VAL A 133 16.33 -0.25 -4.50
C VAL A 133 16.65 -0.51 -3.04
N ASN A 134 17.80 -0.02 -2.60
CA ASN A 134 18.22 -0.07 -1.21
C ASN A 134 18.12 1.32 -0.60
N LEU A 135 17.69 1.38 0.65
CA LEU A 135 17.64 2.59 1.43
C LEU A 135 18.14 2.31 2.84
N GLY A 136 19.03 3.17 3.32
CA GLY A 136 19.71 3.06 4.59
C GLY A 136 19.37 4.21 5.52
N PHE A 137 19.38 3.91 6.82
CA PHE A 137 19.38 4.91 7.89
C PHE A 137 20.63 4.73 8.74
N SER A 138 21.31 5.83 9.03
CA SER A 138 22.42 5.86 9.99
C SER A 138 21.92 5.60 11.42
N ASN A 139 22.85 5.34 12.34
CA ASN A 139 22.56 5.23 13.77
C ASN A 139 21.94 6.50 14.40
N LYS A 140 21.99 7.64 13.70
CA LYS A 140 21.34 8.89 14.10
C LYS A 140 19.97 9.11 13.46
N GLY A 141 19.49 8.15 12.66
CA GLY A 141 18.21 8.24 11.96
C GLY A 141 18.25 9.03 10.64
N ASN A 142 19.42 9.54 10.24
CA ASN A 142 19.56 10.23 8.95
C ASN A 142 19.51 9.21 7.80
N PRO A 143 18.74 9.47 6.73
CA PRO A 143 18.69 8.61 5.56
C PRO A 143 20.00 8.71 4.75
N ASP A 144 20.36 7.65 4.05
CA ASP A 144 21.49 7.63 3.12
C ASP A 144 21.22 8.43 1.83
N ALA A 145 19.94 8.53 1.43
CA ALA A 145 19.51 9.30 0.28
C ALA A 145 18.10 9.88 0.49
N GLN A 146 17.88 11.08 -0.06
CA GLN A 146 16.54 11.64 -0.25
C GLN A 146 15.95 11.08 -1.54
N ARG A 147 14.75 10.50 -1.47
CA ARG A 147 14.09 9.90 -2.62
C ARG A 147 12.58 10.13 -2.57
N ILE A 148 11.98 10.16 -3.76
CA ILE A 148 10.52 10.11 -3.94
C ILE A 148 10.20 8.70 -4.44
N MET A 149 9.45 7.97 -3.61
CA MET A 149 8.85 6.70 -3.96
C MET A 149 7.41 6.96 -4.39
N VAL A 150 7.01 6.38 -5.51
CA VAL A 150 5.68 6.52 -6.08
C VAL A 150 4.99 5.17 -6.01
N ILE A 151 3.79 5.18 -5.45
CA ILE A 151 2.94 4.01 -5.29
C ILE A 151 1.76 4.19 -6.23
N SER A 152 1.55 3.21 -7.11
CA SER A 152 0.50 3.27 -8.14
C SER A 152 -0.20 1.94 -8.29
N HIS A 153 -1.42 1.99 -8.82
CA HIS A 153 -2.20 0.81 -9.20
C HIS A 153 -2.73 1.02 -10.62
N GLU A 154 -2.70 -0.01 -11.45
CA GLU A 154 -3.07 0.09 -12.88
C GLU A 154 -4.51 0.55 -13.09
N GLY A 155 -5.42 0.10 -12.23
CA GLY A 155 -6.83 0.52 -12.22
C GLY A 155 -7.11 1.92 -11.63
N THR A 156 -6.09 2.75 -11.38
CA THR A 156 -6.25 4.12 -10.83
C THR A 156 -5.38 5.12 -11.58
N SER A 157 -5.92 6.29 -11.92
CA SER A 157 -5.15 7.39 -12.51
C SER A 157 -4.35 8.19 -11.47
N THR A 158 -4.77 8.17 -10.21
CA THR A 158 -4.12 8.88 -9.12
C THR A 158 -2.98 8.07 -8.53
N LYS A 159 -1.76 8.63 -8.54
CA LYS A 159 -0.58 8.02 -7.92
C LYS A 159 -0.30 8.69 -6.59
N LYS A 160 0.06 7.90 -5.57
CA LYS A 160 0.50 8.41 -4.28
C LYS A 160 2.02 8.41 -4.20
N CYS A 161 2.58 9.21 -3.31
CA CYS A 161 4.02 9.25 -3.09
C CYS A 161 4.36 9.23 -1.60
N VAL A 162 5.52 8.66 -1.32
CA VAL A 162 6.24 8.77 -0.04
C VAL A 162 7.59 9.40 -0.36
N GLN A 163 7.86 10.55 0.25
CA GLN A 163 9.10 11.28 0.09
C GLN A 163 9.88 11.28 1.40
N ILE A 164 11.18 11.01 1.30
CA ILE A 164 12.11 11.26 2.40
C ILE A 164 12.87 12.54 2.09
N ALA A 165 12.68 13.54 2.94
CA ALA A 165 13.26 14.88 2.79
C ALA A 165 14.08 15.29 4.01
N GLY A 166 15.00 16.22 3.79
CA GLY A 166 15.88 16.76 4.82
C GLY A 166 16.96 15.78 5.29
N LEU A 167 17.81 16.25 6.19
CA LEU A 167 18.91 15.45 6.76
C LEU A 167 18.45 14.54 7.91
N LEU A 168 17.31 14.87 8.52
CA LEU A 168 16.73 14.11 9.65
C LEU A 168 15.77 13.00 9.20
N GLY A 169 15.57 12.84 7.89
CA GLY A 169 14.69 11.80 7.34
C GLY A 169 13.20 12.08 7.58
N ASN A 170 12.76 13.33 7.39
CA ASN A 170 11.35 13.66 7.46
C ASN A 170 10.61 12.90 6.36
N MET A 171 9.60 12.13 6.75
CA MET A 171 8.80 11.33 5.82
C MET A 171 7.50 12.08 5.55
N LEU A 172 7.25 12.36 4.27
CA LEU A 172 6.09 13.08 3.80
C LEU A 172 5.33 12.18 2.84
N THR A 173 4.00 12.18 2.93
CA THR A 173 3.14 11.39 2.05
C THR A 173 2.18 12.31 1.31
N GLY A 174 1.89 12.03 0.05
CA GLY A 174 1.08 12.93 -0.76
C GLY A 174 0.61 12.33 -2.07
N ASP A 175 0.12 13.21 -2.95
CA ASP A 175 -0.23 12.89 -4.33
C ASP A 175 0.96 13.17 -5.26
N TYR A 176 1.30 12.20 -6.11
CA TYR A 176 2.38 12.36 -7.07
C TYR A 176 1.89 13.07 -8.33
N ASN A 177 2.51 14.20 -8.67
CA ASN A 177 2.22 14.92 -9.90
C ASN A 177 3.23 14.54 -10.99
N GLU A 178 2.75 13.90 -12.05
CA GLU A 178 3.61 13.42 -13.14
C GLU A 178 4.19 14.53 -14.01
N SER A 179 3.52 15.68 -14.10
CA SER A 179 3.98 16.83 -14.90
C SER A 179 5.09 17.59 -14.18
N THR A 180 4.94 17.83 -12.88
CA THR A 180 5.93 18.55 -12.09
C THR A 180 7.01 17.64 -11.49
N LYS A 181 6.82 16.32 -11.52
CA LYS A 181 7.69 15.30 -10.90
C LYS A 181 7.86 15.53 -9.39
N GLN A 182 6.80 16.02 -8.73
CA GLN A 182 6.82 16.37 -7.31
C GLN A 182 5.81 15.55 -6.52
N CYS A 183 6.13 15.36 -5.24
CA CYS A 183 5.19 14.84 -4.26
C CYS A 183 4.44 16.01 -3.62
N ASN A 184 3.15 16.17 -3.94
CA ASN A 184 2.29 17.17 -3.36
C ASN A 184 1.80 16.66 -2.00
N VAL A 185 2.56 17.00 -0.97
CA VAL A 185 2.31 16.60 0.41
C VAL A 185 1.03 17.26 0.92
N GLN A 186 0.19 16.48 1.59
CA GLN A 186 -1.02 16.95 2.27
C GLN A 186 -0.77 17.15 3.76
#